data_AF-A0A8J4XIZ7-F1
#
_entry.id   AF-A0A8J4XIZ7-F1
#
_cell.length_a   1.000
_cell.length_b   1.000
_cell.length_c   1.000
_cell.angle_alpha   90.00
_cell.angle_beta   90.00
_cell.angle_gamma   90.00
#
_symmetry.space_group_name_H-M   'P 1'
#
loop_
_entity.id
_entity.type
_entity.pdbx_description
1 polymer ?
#
loop_
_entity_poly.entity_id
_entity_poly.type
_entity_poly.pdbx_seq_one_letter_code
_entity_poly.pdbx_strand_id
1 'polypeptide(L)'
;MLLIPVLMFVGVGFYSVSAESLVPSWIKNTALWYGEGSISEQEFLDSMQFLINNNIIFLDKVEKGKVLDPVITSDDVIVTKPRINQCSVLYQAYKNVGKIQFVAKYDHITFINTCVKLYQDPIWNYQGEDRVDKLNERFMELNQTLKEERAKLSYATSIKIISKTDIGQGKYDVKFNACAGDKRIDKAKILVKSEIEAVQVGTSKDIPENSCRTYVTQLHAKNPANIQASVLEEVFVE
;
A
#
# COMPACT_ATOMS: atom_id res chain seq x y z
N MET A 1 2.94 -1.90 88.72
CA MET A 1 2.43 -2.78 87.65
C MET A 1 1.04 -2.29 87.29
N LEU A 2 0.92 -1.54 86.19
CA LEU A 2 -0.33 -1.30 85.44
C LEU A 2 0.10 -0.64 84.11
N LEU A 3 0.09 -1.44 83.05
CA LEU A 3 0.46 -1.09 81.68
C LEU A 3 -0.71 -0.36 81.00
N ILE A 4 -0.41 0.76 80.36
CA ILE A 4 -1.32 1.47 79.45
C ILE A 4 -1.23 0.77 78.09
N PRO A 5 -2.31 0.20 77.54
CA PRO A 5 -2.29 -0.26 76.16
C PRO A 5 -2.48 0.97 75.26
N VAL A 6 -1.40 1.37 74.59
CA VAL A 6 -1.41 2.34 73.49
C VAL A 6 -2.28 1.77 72.38
N LEU A 7 -3.42 2.42 72.14
CA LEU A 7 -4.33 2.11 71.05
C LEU A 7 -3.66 2.59 69.74
N MET A 8 -2.82 1.74 69.15
CA MET A 8 -2.24 1.98 67.84
C MET A 8 -3.35 1.75 66.80
N PHE A 9 -4.00 2.85 66.40
CA PHE A 9 -4.83 2.89 65.20
C PHE A 9 -3.95 2.46 64.02
N VAL A 10 -4.09 1.20 63.59
CA VAL A 10 -3.62 0.77 62.28
C VAL A 10 -4.56 1.42 61.29
N GLY A 11 -4.22 2.63 60.87
CA GLY A 11 -4.80 3.24 59.68
C GLY A 11 -4.48 2.32 58.52
N VAL A 12 -5.48 1.57 58.06
CA VAL A 12 -5.41 0.87 56.78
C VAL A 12 -5.45 1.96 55.71
N GLY A 13 -4.27 2.49 55.39
CA GLY A 13 -4.05 3.29 54.21
C GLY A 13 -4.25 2.37 53.01
N PHE A 14 -5.34 2.58 52.27
CA PHE A 14 -5.47 2.04 50.93
C PHE A 14 -4.39 2.73 50.07
N TYR A 15 -3.27 2.05 49.85
CA TYR A 15 -2.32 2.45 48.83
C TYR A 15 -3.00 2.24 47.47
N SER A 16 -3.56 3.31 46.91
CA SER A 16 -3.87 3.34 45.48
C SER A 16 -2.55 3.19 44.73
N VAL A 17 -2.34 2.02 44.13
CA VAL A 17 -1.31 1.86 43.09
C VAL A 17 -1.80 2.68 41.90
N SER A 18 -1.36 3.94 41.84
CA SER A 18 -1.41 4.74 40.63
C SER A 18 -0.53 4.07 39.57
N ALA A 19 -1.04 3.93 38.35
CA ALA A 19 -0.30 3.39 37.20
C ALA A 19 1.01 4.14 36.88
N GLU A 20 1.24 5.30 37.52
CA GLU A 20 2.52 6.01 37.48
C GLU A 20 3.72 5.21 38.03
N SER A 21 3.49 4.17 38.85
CA SER A 21 4.57 3.39 39.49
C SER A 21 5.13 2.24 38.65
N LEU A 22 4.49 1.91 37.52
CA LEU A 22 4.91 0.80 36.66
C LEU A 22 6.14 1.14 35.79
N VAL A 23 6.35 2.42 35.51
CA VAL A 23 7.52 2.91 34.76
C VAL A 23 8.41 3.71 35.69
N PRO A 24 9.58 3.18 36.09
CA PRO A 24 10.54 3.90 36.90
C PRO A 24 10.89 5.30 36.37
N SER A 25 10.96 6.29 37.25
CA SER A 25 11.20 7.69 36.86
C SER A 25 12.49 7.91 36.08
N TRP A 26 13.51 7.08 36.29
CA TRP A 26 14.77 7.18 35.54
C TRP A 26 14.61 6.82 34.05
N ILE A 27 13.67 5.94 33.69
CA ILE A 27 13.32 5.63 32.28
C ILE A 27 12.61 6.85 31.66
N LYS A 28 11.71 7.49 32.41
CA LYS A 28 11.02 8.72 31.96
C LYS A 28 12.01 9.86 31.72
N ASN A 29 12.99 10.03 32.60
CA ASN A 29 14.03 11.06 32.45
C ASN A 29 14.91 10.82 31.22
N THR A 30 15.25 9.57 30.94
CA THR A 30 16.05 9.22 29.75
C THR A 30 15.29 9.54 28.46
N ALA A 31 13.99 9.26 28.42
CA ALA A 31 13.12 9.62 27.29
C ALA A 31 12.94 11.15 27.15
N LEU A 32 12.85 11.87 28.26
CA LEU A 32 12.79 13.33 28.28
C LEU A 32 14.07 13.95 27.72
N TRP A 33 15.24 13.50 28.16
CA TRP A 33 16.53 13.99 27.66
C TRP A 33 16.72 13.71 26.18
N TYR A 34 16.19 12.60 25.67
CA TYR A 34 16.18 12.35 24.23
C TYR A 34 15.26 13.34 23.50
N GLY A 35 14.05 13.58 24.01
CA GLY A 35 13.10 14.54 23.42
C GLY A 35 13.59 15.99 23.43
N GLU A 36 14.39 16.36 24.42
CA GLU A 36 15.05 17.67 24.54
C GLU A 36 16.36 17.76 23.73
N GLY A 37 16.80 16.67 23.10
CA GLY A 37 18.08 16.62 22.36
C GLY A 37 19.32 16.67 23.25
N SER A 38 19.17 16.44 24.55
CA SER A 38 20.26 16.39 25.54
C SER A 38 21.10 15.10 25.42
N ILE A 39 20.54 14.05 24.83
CA ILE A 39 21.26 12.82 24.44
C ILE A 39 21.00 12.51 22.96
N SER A 40 21.99 11.91 22.30
CA SER A 40 21.90 11.50 20.90
C SER A 40 20.99 10.28 20.71
N GLU A 41 20.52 10.07 19.47
CA GLU A 41 19.74 8.89 19.10
C GLU A 41 20.50 7.58 19.41
N GLN A 42 21.82 7.57 19.21
CA GLN A 42 22.65 6.40 19.53
C GLN A 42 22.67 6.12 21.04
N GLU A 43 22.88 7.16 21.87
CA GLU A 43 22.87 7.01 23.34
C GLU A 43 21.50 6.55 23.85
N PHE A 44 20.42 7.02 23.23
CA PHE A 44 19.08 6.55 23.55
C PHE A 44 18.88 5.08 23.17
N LEU A 45 19.33 4.64 21.99
CA LEU A 45 19.25 3.24 21.57
C LEU A 45 20.09 2.32 22.44
N ASP A 46 21.28 2.75 22.84
CA ASP A 46 22.16 2.01 23.75
C ASP A 46 21.49 1.84 25.12
N SER A 47 20.77 2.86 25.60
CA SER A 47 19.98 2.78 26.84
C SER A 47 18.86 1.73 26.72
N MET A 48 18.13 1.70 25.60
CA MET A 48 17.07 0.71 25.35
C MET A 48 17.64 -0.71 25.26
N GLN A 49 18.78 -0.89 24.62
CA GLN A 49 19.48 -2.17 24.54
C GLN A 49 19.90 -2.65 25.94
N PHE A 50 20.38 -1.74 26.80
CA PHE A 50 20.70 -2.05 28.19
C PHE A 50 19.45 -2.54 28.96
N LEU A 51 18.29 -1.90 28.78
CA LEU A 51 17.03 -2.31 29.45
C LEU A 51 16.61 -3.73 29.09
N ILE A 52 16.73 -4.09 27.81
CA ILE A 52 16.40 -5.42 27.29
C ILE A 52 17.40 -6.45 27.84
N ASN A 53 18.70 -6.16 27.77
CA ASN A 53 19.74 -7.08 28.21
C ASN A 53 19.69 -7.37 29.71
N ASN A 54 19.24 -6.42 30.52
CA ASN A 54 19.10 -6.58 31.96
C ASN A 54 17.72 -7.10 32.38
N ASN A 55 16.87 -7.52 31.43
CA ASN A 55 15.51 -8.03 31.69
C ASN A 55 14.65 -7.03 32.49
N ILE A 56 14.89 -5.73 32.31
CA ILE A 56 14.04 -4.66 32.85
C ILE A 56 12.82 -4.49 31.94
N ILE A 57 13.04 -4.64 30.62
CA ILE A 57 11.99 -4.73 29.60
C ILE A 57 12.03 -6.15 29.02
N PHE A 58 10.86 -6.80 28.99
CA PHE A 58 10.70 -8.09 28.33
C PHE A 58 10.08 -7.89 26.95
N LEU A 59 10.75 -8.43 25.93
CA LEU A 59 10.17 -8.54 24.60
C LEU A 59 9.48 -9.91 24.53
N ASP A 60 8.17 -9.92 24.73
CA ASP A 60 7.41 -11.14 24.47
C ASP A 60 7.60 -11.52 23.00
N LYS A 61 8.00 -12.77 22.78
CA LYS A 61 8.05 -13.36 21.44
C LYS A 61 6.60 -13.37 20.96
N VAL A 62 6.23 -12.43 20.10
CA VAL A 62 4.92 -12.44 19.45
C VAL A 62 4.87 -13.68 18.57
N GLU A 63 4.35 -14.77 19.12
CA GLU A 63 3.96 -15.91 18.31
C GLU A 63 2.93 -15.40 17.29
N LYS A 64 3.05 -15.86 16.04
CA LYS A 64 2.08 -15.59 14.98
C LYS A 64 0.75 -16.29 15.30
N GLY A 65 0.03 -15.77 16.28
CA GLY A 65 -1.30 -16.16 16.68
C GLY A 65 -2.05 -14.88 17.00
N LYS A 66 -3.23 -14.72 16.40
CA LYS A 66 -4.14 -13.56 16.48
C LYS A 66 -3.87 -12.65 17.69
N VAL A 67 -3.27 -11.49 17.42
CA VAL A 67 -3.31 -10.36 18.35
C VAL A 67 -4.77 -10.00 18.51
N LEU A 68 -5.37 -10.38 19.63
CA LEU A 68 -6.55 -9.68 20.14
C LEU A 68 -5.99 -8.39 20.73
N ASP A 69 -6.41 -7.27 20.17
CA ASP A 69 -5.90 -5.96 20.55
C ASP A 69 -6.07 -5.74 22.07
N PRO A 70 -5.05 -5.27 22.79
CA PRO A 70 -5.24 -4.82 24.16
C PRO A 70 -6.20 -3.62 24.12
N VAL A 71 -7.40 -3.82 24.66
CA VAL A 71 -8.34 -2.72 24.94
C VAL A 71 -7.75 -1.91 26.09
N ILE A 72 -7.06 -0.82 25.75
CA ILE A 72 -6.71 0.22 26.71
C ILE A 72 -7.93 1.14 26.82
N THR A 73 -8.68 1.00 27.91
CA THR A 73 -9.70 1.96 28.32
C THR A 73 -9.01 3.17 28.95
N SER A 74 -8.73 4.19 28.15
CA SER A 74 -8.51 5.55 28.66
C SER A 74 -9.03 6.53 27.62
N ASP A 75 -10.04 7.31 27.98
CA ASP A 75 -10.84 8.17 27.09
C ASP A 75 -10.09 9.38 26.48
N ASP A 76 -8.75 9.46 26.53
CA ASP A 76 -8.00 10.67 26.12
C ASP A 76 -6.79 10.46 25.19
N VAL A 77 -6.72 9.36 24.41
CA VAL A 77 -5.76 9.27 23.29
C VAL A 77 -6.42 8.75 22.01
N ILE A 78 -6.98 9.66 21.21
CA ILE A 78 -7.34 9.35 19.82
C ILE A 78 -6.11 9.60 18.94
N VAL A 79 -5.27 8.59 18.74
CA VAL A 79 -4.35 8.56 17.59
C VAL A 79 -4.50 7.24 16.86
N THR A 80 -5.59 7.08 16.11
CA THR A 80 -5.78 5.91 15.25
C THR A 80 -5.67 6.29 13.77
N LYS A 81 -4.51 6.83 13.38
CA LYS A 81 -4.06 6.89 11.98
C LYS A 81 -2.95 5.84 11.73
N PRO A 82 -3.26 4.53 11.80
CA PRO A 82 -2.25 3.47 11.84
C PRO A 82 -1.34 3.45 10.62
N ARG A 83 -1.86 3.88 9.44
CA ARG A 83 -1.09 3.92 8.19
C ARG A 83 0.01 4.98 8.22
N ILE A 84 -0.29 6.18 8.73
CA ILE A 84 0.71 7.25 8.86
C ILE A 84 1.76 6.87 9.88
N ASN A 85 1.35 6.31 11.02
CA ASN A 85 2.29 5.82 12.02
C ASN A 85 3.24 4.75 11.44
N GLN A 86 2.70 3.82 10.65
CA GLN A 86 3.51 2.81 9.97
C GLN A 86 4.46 3.41 8.93
N CYS A 87 4.02 4.38 8.13
CA CYS A 87 4.93 5.11 7.22
C CYS A 87 6.04 5.83 8.04
N SER A 88 5.69 6.52 9.13
CA SER A 88 6.67 7.22 9.98
C SER A 88 7.76 6.30 10.53
N VAL A 89 7.38 5.12 11.04
CA VAL A 89 8.33 4.10 11.53
C VAL A 89 9.26 3.61 10.42
N LEU A 90 8.75 3.48 9.19
CA LEU A 90 9.51 2.94 8.07
C LEU A 90 10.39 3.98 7.34
N TYR A 91 10.25 5.26 7.65
CA TYR A 91 10.93 6.32 6.90
C TYR A 91 12.46 6.24 7.00
N GLN A 92 13.02 5.88 8.16
CA GLN A 92 14.46 5.71 8.29
C GLN A 92 14.98 4.55 7.44
N ALA A 93 14.24 3.43 7.40
CA ALA A 93 14.58 2.33 6.51
C ALA A 93 14.57 2.78 5.05
N TYR A 94 13.58 3.57 4.63
CA TYR A 94 13.52 4.15 3.28
C TYR A 94 14.75 5.03 2.96
N LYS A 95 15.16 5.90 3.89
CA LYS A 95 16.36 6.74 3.71
C LYS A 95 17.64 5.91 3.57
N ASN A 96 17.75 4.82 4.32
CA ASN A 96 18.98 4.01 4.36
C ASN A 96 19.15 3.12 3.13
N VAL A 97 18.08 2.54 2.60
CA VAL A 97 18.16 1.57 1.48
C VAL A 97 17.74 2.16 0.13
N GLY A 98 17.08 3.32 0.14
CA GLY A 98 16.54 3.96 -1.06
C GLY A 98 15.29 3.27 -1.60
N LYS A 99 14.59 3.97 -2.51
CA LYS A 99 13.26 3.59 -3.01
C LYS A 99 13.14 2.15 -3.51
N ILE A 100 14.07 1.70 -4.37
CA ILE A 100 13.96 0.41 -5.05
C ILE A 100 14.05 -0.74 -4.04
N GLN A 101 15.08 -0.74 -3.19
CA GLN A 101 15.28 -1.78 -2.19
C GLN A 101 14.20 -1.73 -1.10
N PHE A 102 13.72 -0.53 -0.75
CA PHE A 102 12.67 -0.35 0.23
C PHE A 102 11.35 -0.96 -0.23
N VAL A 103 10.90 -0.66 -1.46
CA VAL A 103 9.65 -1.21 -2.01
C VAL A 103 9.74 -2.73 -2.13
N ALA A 104 10.88 -3.28 -2.56
CA ALA A 104 11.07 -4.73 -2.66
C ALA A 104 11.04 -5.42 -1.27
N LYS A 105 11.63 -4.80 -0.24
CA LYS A 105 11.69 -5.36 1.12
C LYS A 105 10.34 -5.32 1.85
N TYR A 106 9.50 -4.33 1.57
CA TYR A 106 8.23 -4.07 2.25
C TYR A 106 7.02 -4.25 1.32
N ASP A 107 7.14 -5.09 0.30
CA ASP A 107 6.11 -5.36 -0.71
C ASP A 107 4.80 -5.93 -0.13
N HIS A 108 4.89 -6.65 1.00
CA HIS A 108 3.76 -7.17 1.77
C HIS A 108 2.86 -6.08 2.36
N ILE A 109 3.32 -4.83 2.44
CA ILE A 109 2.51 -3.69 2.91
C ILE A 109 1.77 -3.09 1.70
N THR A 110 0.46 -3.25 1.67
CA THR A 110 -0.40 -2.91 0.52
C THR A 110 -0.32 -1.44 0.08
N PHE A 111 0.00 -0.54 1.00
CA PHE A 111 0.13 0.90 0.78
C PHE A 111 1.58 1.41 0.81
N ILE A 112 2.58 0.53 0.68
CA ILE A 112 3.99 0.92 0.74
C ILE A 112 4.35 1.96 -0.32
N ASN A 113 3.78 1.82 -1.52
CA ASN A 113 3.98 2.77 -2.61
C ASN A 113 3.38 4.16 -2.29
N THR A 114 2.29 4.20 -1.51
CA THR A 114 1.71 5.44 -1.01
C THR A 114 2.64 6.10 0.01
N CYS A 115 3.23 5.33 0.93
CA CYS A 115 4.25 5.87 1.86
C CYS A 115 5.43 6.46 1.09
N VAL A 116 5.95 5.77 0.07
CA VAL A 116 7.07 6.28 -0.75
C VAL A 116 6.71 7.59 -1.45
N LYS A 117 5.50 7.70 -2.00
CA LYS A 117 5.02 8.96 -2.60
C LYS A 117 4.89 10.06 -1.55
N LEU A 118 4.40 9.72 -0.36
CA LEU A 118 4.26 10.65 0.75
C LEU A 118 5.63 11.18 1.22
N TYR A 119 6.67 10.33 1.31
CA TYR A 119 8.02 10.76 1.67
C TYR A 119 8.66 11.72 0.66
N GLN A 120 8.23 11.63 -0.60
CA GLN A 120 8.69 12.50 -1.69
C GLN A 120 7.87 13.80 -1.76
N ASP A 121 6.76 13.88 -1.04
CA ASP A 121 5.89 15.04 -0.99
C ASP A 121 6.41 16.06 0.03
N PRO A 122 6.44 17.37 -0.29
CA PRO A 122 6.87 18.41 0.64
C PRO A 122 6.15 18.39 1.99
N ILE A 123 4.89 17.92 2.04
CA ILE A 123 4.12 17.81 3.29
C ILE A 123 4.82 16.92 4.33
N TRP A 124 5.67 15.99 3.89
CA TRP A 124 6.37 15.08 4.79
C TRP A 124 7.19 15.82 5.85
N ASN A 125 7.75 16.98 5.52
CA ASN A 125 8.60 17.76 6.40
C ASN A 125 7.84 18.76 7.28
N TYR A 126 6.51 18.85 7.15
CA TYR A 126 5.68 19.74 7.96
C TYR A 126 5.67 19.34 9.45
N GLN A 127 5.85 20.30 10.38
CA GLN A 127 6.02 20.07 11.83
C GLN A 127 4.94 20.75 12.71
N GLY A 128 3.77 21.11 12.16
CA GLY A 128 2.68 21.69 12.97
C GLY A 128 1.98 20.65 13.86
N GLU A 129 1.15 21.12 14.80
CA GLU A 129 0.38 20.26 15.71
C GLU A 129 -0.57 19.31 14.95
N ASP A 130 -1.14 19.78 13.84
CA ASP A 130 -2.03 19.00 12.95
C ASP A 130 -1.27 18.16 11.91
N ARG A 131 0.03 17.91 12.13
CA ARG A 131 0.89 17.17 11.19
C ARG A 131 0.30 15.82 10.78
N VAL A 132 -0.13 15.02 11.74
CA VAL A 132 -0.61 13.66 11.49
C VAL A 132 -1.87 13.68 10.62
N ASP A 133 -2.75 14.65 10.83
CA ASP A 133 -3.97 14.81 10.06
C ASP A 133 -3.67 15.25 8.63
N LYS A 134 -2.82 16.26 8.43
CA LYS A 134 -2.38 16.69 7.09
C LYS A 134 -1.69 15.58 6.31
N LEU A 135 -0.83 14.80 6.97
CA LEU A 135 -0.21 13.64 6.35
C LEU A 135 -1.25 12.59 5.97
N ASN A 136 -2.24 12.35 6.83
CA ASN A 136 -3.30 11.39 6.56
C ASN A 136 -4.19 11.83 5.39
N GLU A 137 -4.59 13.09 5.34
CA GLU A 137 -5.34 13.66 4.21
C GLU A 137 -4.57 13.46 2.90
N ARG A 138 -3.30 13.89 2.87
CA ARG A 138 -2.46 13.74 1.68
C ARG A 138 -2.24 12.28 1.30
N PHE A 139 -2.07 11.41 2.28
CA PHE A 139 -1.95 9.97 2.05
C PHE A 139 -3.21 9.40 1.37
N MET A 140 -4.40 9.82 1.82
CA MET A 140 -5.66 9.34 1.23
C MET A 140 -5.80 9.78 -0.22
N GLU A 141 -5.41 11.01 -0.55
CA GLU A 141 -5.34 11.50 -1.94
C GLU A 141 -4.38 10.64 -2.78
N LEU A 142 -3.13 10.49 -2.34
CA LEU A 142 -2.11 9.72 -3.05
C LEU A 142 -2.51 8.26 -3.24
N ASN A 143 -3.14 7.66 -2.24
CA ASN A 143 -3.61 6.28 -2.30
C ASN A 143 -4.72 6.11 -3.35
N GLN A 144 -5.62 7.08 -3.44
CA GLN A 144 -6.68 7.09 -4.46
C GLN A 144 -6.09 7.25 -5.86
N THR A 145 -5.17 8.20 -6.06
CA THR A 145 -4.49 8.37 -7.35
C THR A 145 -3.76 7.11 -7.79
N LEU A 146 -3.01 6.46 -6.88
CA LEU A 146 -2.33 5.20 -7.19
C LEU A 146 -3.31 4.07 -7.52
N LYS A 147 -4.49 4.04 -6.90
CA LYS A 147 -5.54 3.06 -7.20
C LYS A 147 -6.09 3.29 -8.61
N GLU A 148 -6.30 4.53 -9.01
CA GLU A 148 -6.75 4.90 -10.36
C GLU A 148 -5.68 4.65 -11.42
N GLU A 149 -4.41 4.97 -11.13
CA GLU A 149 -3.27 4.64 -12.00
C GLU A 149 -3.12 3.12 -12.16
N ARG A 150 -3.27 2.34 -11.08
CA ARG A 150 -3.29 0.88 -11.16
C ARG A 150 -4.51 0.36 -11.92
N ALA A 151 -5.67 1.00 -11.79
CA ALA A 151 -6.84 0.64 -12.59
C ALA A 151 -6.64 0.96 -14.08
N LYS A 152 -5.79 1.92 -14.43
CA LYS A 152 -5.35 2.19 -15.82
C LYS A 152 -4.23 1.25 -16.29
N LEU A 153 -3.38 0.79 -15.37
CA LEU A 153 -2.31 -0.19 -15.61
C LEU A 153 -2.80 -1.65 -15.56
N SER A 154 -4.04 -1.86 -15.08
CA SER A 154 -4.83 -3.07 -15.31
C SER A 154 -4.57 -3.53 -16.73
N TYR A 155 -4.22 -4.81 -16.94
CA TYR A 155 -3.80 -5.28 -18.26
C TYR A 155 -4.84 -4.78 -19.26
N ALA A 156 -4.47 -3.83 -20.14
CA ALA A 156 -5.47 -3.25 -21.01
C ALA A 156 -5.83 -4.29 -22.06
N THR A 157 -7.11 -4.32 -22.46
CA THR A 157 -7.50 -5.08 -23.63
C THR A 157 -6.59 -4.72 -24.79
N SER A 158 -5.95 -5.71 -25.39
CA SER A 158 -4.95 -5.47 -26.44
C SER A 158 -5.22 -6.34 -27.66
N ILE A 159 -5.04 -5.73 -28.82
CA ILE A 159 -5.06 -6.42 -30.11
C ILE A 159 -3.64 -6.43 -30.65
N LYS A 160 -3.14 -7.63 -30.96
CA LYS A 160 -1.80 -7.82 -31.56
C LYS A 160 -1.93 -8.60 -32.84
N ILE A 161 -1.59 -7.97 -33.96
CA ILE A 161 -1.49 -8.67 -35.26
C ILE A 161 -0.29 -9.62 -35.19
N ILE A 162 -0.55 -10.91 -35.44
CA ILE A 162 0.44 -11.98 -35.47
C ILE A 162 1.02 -12.11 -36.88
N SER A 163 0.18 -12.08 -37.91
CA SER A 163 0.64 -12.23 -39.29
C SER A 163 -0.32 -11.56 -40.28
N LYS A 164 0.25 -11.17 -41.42
CA LYS A 164 -0.44 -10.63 -42.60
C LYS A 164 0.04 -11.45 -43.80
N THR A 165 -0.75 -12.40 -44.26
CA THR A 165 -0.38 -13.31 -45.34
C THR A 165 -1.08 -12.87 -46.62
N ASP A 166 -0.32 -12.57 -47.67
CA ASP A 166 -0.88 -12.26 -48.99
C ASP A 166 -1.50 -13.54 -49.58
N ILE A 167 -2.78 -13.47 -49.94
CA ILE A 167 -3.52 -14.56 -50.59
C ILE A 167 -3.82 -14.28 -52.06
N GLY A 168 -3.23 -13.20 -52.61
CA GLY A 168 -3.37 -12.78 -54.00
C GLY A 168 -4.48 -11.74 -54.21
N GLN A 169 -4.44 -11.09 -55.38
CA GLN A 169 -5.43 -10.07 -55.80
C GLN A 169 -5.57 -8.90 -54.81
N GLY A 170 -4.51 -8.56 -54.08
CA GLY A 170 -4.53 -7.48 -53.08
C GLY A 170 -5.32 -7.82 -51.82
N LYS A 171 -5.58 -9.10 -51.57
CA LYS A 171 -6.29 -9.59 -50.38
C LYS A 171 -5.31 -10.27 -49.44
N TYR A 172 -5.52 -10.06 -48.13
CA TYR A 172 -4.64 -10.55 -47.07
C TYR A 172 -5.43 -11.30 -46.01
N ASP A 173 -4.86 -12.43 -45.56
CA ASP A 173 -5.23 -13.10 -44.31
C ASP A 173 -4.54 -12.39 -43.15
N VAL A 174 -5.32 -11.85 -42.21
CA VAL A 174 -4.83 -11.14 -41.04
C VAL A 174 -5.14 -11.95 -39.80
N LYS A 175 -4.10 -12.53 -39.21
CA LYS A 175 -4.18 -13.26 -37.94
C LYS A 175 -3.81 -12.34 -36.80
N PHE A 176 -4.63 -12.30 -35.76
CA PHE A 176 -4.36 -11.45 -34.59
C PHE A 176 -4.85 -12.10 -33.30
N ASN A 177 -4.23 -11.72 -32.19
CA ASN A 177 -4.70 -12.04 -30.85
C ASN A 177 -5.51 -10.86 -30.30
N ALA A 178 -6.67 -11.16 -29.75
CA ALA A 178 -7.39 -10.26 -28.87
C ALA A 178 -7.23 -10.79 -27.44
N CYS A 179 -6.60 -10.00 -26.59
CA CYS A 179 -6.35 -10.35 -25.20
C CYS A 179 -7.23 -9.49 -24.30
N ALA A 180 -8.03 -10.15 -23.49
CA ALA A 180 -8.75 -9.50 -22.41
C ALA A 180 -7.78 -9.20 -21.27
N GLY A 181 -8.00 -8.01 -20.71
CA GLY A 181 -7.32 -7.52 -19.55
C GLY A 181 -7.73 -8.18 -18.25
N ASP A 182 -7.74 -7.40 -17.18
CA ASP A 182 -8.35 -7.83 -15.91
C ASP A 182 -9.88 -7.85 -15.97
N LYS A 183 -10.49 -7.40 -17.08
CA LYS A 183 -11.92 -7.50 -17.34
C LYS A 183 -12.18 -8.39 -18.55
N ARG A 184 -13.19 -9.26 -18.43
CA ARG A 184 -13.69 -10.06 -19.55
C ARG A 184 -14.20 -9.14 -20.67
N ILE A 185 -14.11 -9.63 -21.90
CA ILE A 185 -14.71 -8.96 -23.06
C ILE A 185 -15.87 -9.80 -23.53
N ASP A 186 -17.09 -9.32 -23.31
CA ASP A 186 -18.30 -9.97 -23.77
C ASP A 186 -18.45 -9.74 -25.27
N LYS A 187 -18.56 -10.82 -26.05
CA LYS A 187 -18.75 -10.80 -27.53
C LYS A 187 -18.01 -9.65 -28.24
N ALA A 188 -16.68 -9.59 -28.07
CA ALA A 188 -15.82 -8.55 -28.63
C ALA A 188 -16.14 -8.22 -30.09
N LYS A 189 -16.18 -6.92 -30.40
CA LYS A 189 -16.24 -6.38 -31.77
C LYS A 189 -14.90 -5.74 -32.10
N ILE A 190 -14.22 -6.28 -33.09
CA ILE A 190 -12.85 -5.86 -33.44
C ILE A 190 -12.89 -5.30 -34.85
N LEU A 191 -12.41 -4.07 -35.03
CA LEU A 191 -12.28 -3.44 -36.33
C LEU A 191 -10.89 -3.72 -36.87
N VAL A 192 -10.82 -4.39 -38.03
CA VAL A 192 -9.60 -4.55 -38.80
C VAL A 192 -9.71 -3.68 -40.04
N LYS A 193 -8.82 -2.71 -40.20
CA LYS A 193 -8.89 -1.71 -41.27
C LYS A 193 -7.60 -1.63 -42.08
N SER A 194 -7.74 -1.29 -43.35
CA SER A 194 -6.68 -0.85 -44.26
C SER A 194 -7.06 0.51 -44.87
N GLU A 195 -6.26 0.97 -45.82
CA GLU A 195 -6.54 2.12 -46.68
C GLU A 195 -7.63 1.87 -47.73
N ILE A 196 -8.05 0.61 -47.93
CA ILE A 196 -9.09 0.27 -48.90
C ILE A 196 -10.42 0.06 -48.18
N GLU A 197 -10.43 -0.73 -47.11
CA GLU A 197 -11.66 -1.15 -46.45
C GLU A 197 -11.47 -1.40 -44.95
N ALA A 198 -12.59 -1.57 -44.25
CA ALA A 198 -12.62 -1.97 -42.86
C ALA A 198 -13.60 -3.12 -42.65
N VAL A 199 -13.17 -4.14 -41.92
CA VAL A 199 -13.93 -5.35 -41.62
C VAL A 199 -14.11 -5.47 -40.12
N GLN A 200 -15.35 -5.64 -39.69
CA GLN A 200 -15.66 -5.91 -38.29
C GLN A 200 -15.67 -7.42 -38.04
N VAL A 201 -14.86 -7.86 -37.09
CA VAL A 201 -14.81 -9.23 -36.60
C VAL A 201 -15.55 -9.29 -35.27
N GLY A 202 -16.71 -9.92 -35.28
CA GLY A 202 -17.47 -10.24 -34.07
C GLY A 202 -17.06 -11.59 -33.49
N THR A 203 -16.95 -11.69 -32.18
CA THR A 203 -16.64 -12.96 -31.51
C THR A 203 -17.93 -13.60 -30.99
N SER A 204 -18.12 -14.90 -31.25
CA SER A 204 -19.29 -15.63 -30.74
C SER A 204 -19.15 -16.06 -29.28
N LYS A 205 -17.93 -15.98 -28.75
CA LYS A 205 -17.55 -16.38 -27.39
C LYS A 205 -16.82 -15.24 -26.71
N ASP A 206 -17.10 -15.06 -25.44
CA ASP A 206 -16.43 -14.08 -24.60
C ASP A 206 -14.95 -14.42 -24.45
N ILE A 207 -14.15 -13.40 -24.21
CA ILE A 207 -12.73 -13.53 -23.89
C ILE A 207 -12.60 -13.36 -22.36
N PRO A 208 -12.34 -14.44 -21.61
CA PRO A 208 -12.17 -14.37 -20.15
C PRO A 208 -11.03 -13.43 -19.75
N GLU A 209 -11.10 -12.90 -18.53
CA GLU A 209 -10.02 -12.12 -17.91
C GLU A 209 -8.66 -12.82 -18.02
N ASN A 210 -7.61 -12.05 -18.27
CA ASN A 210 -6.23 -12.52 -18.40
C ASN A 210 -6.02 -13.62 -19.45
N SER A 211 -6.88 -13.65 -20.48
CA SER A 211 -6.80 -14.65 -21.54
C SER A 211 -6.84 -14.01 -22.93
N CYS A 212 -6.32 -14.74 -23.92
CA CYS A 212 -6.33 -14.31 -25.31
C CYS A 212 -7.09 -15.30 -26.18
N ARG A 213 -7.74 -14.78 -27.23
CA ARG A 213 -8.26 -15.57 -28.34
C ARG A 213 -7.63 -15.11 -29.65
N THR A 214 -7.37 -16.07 -30.52
CA THR A 214 -6.82 -15.81 -31.84
C THR A 214 -7.93 -15.79 -32.88
N TYR A 215 -7.87 -14.82 -33.78
CA TYR A 215 -8.82 -14.65 -34.87
C TYR A 215 -8.06 -14.53 -36.18
N VAL A 216 -8.77 -14.86 -37.26
CA VAL A 216 -8.31 -14.68 -38.63
C VAL A 216 -9.46 -14.00 -39.38
N THR A 217 -9.14 -12.95 -40.12
CA THR A 217 -10.06 -12.32 -41.05
C THR A 217 -9.35 -12.01 -42.36
N GLN A 218 -10.12 -11.77 -43.40
CA GLN A 218 -9.59 -11.37 -44.70
C GLN A 218 -10.00 -9.94 -44.99
N LEU A 219 -9.09 -9.14 -45.54
CA LEU A 219 -9.41 -7.84 -46.12
C LEU A 219 -8.47 -7.49 -47.27
N HIS A 220 -8.89 -6.52 -48.08
CA HIS A 220 -8.12 -5.94 -49.16
C HIS A 220 -7.20 -4.84 -48.64
N ALA A 221 -5.97 -4.81 -49.14
CA ALA A 221 -5.00 -3.74 -48.90
C ALA A 221 -4.06 -3.61 -50.11
N LYS A 222 -3.59 -2.39 -50.37
CA LYS A 222 -2.47 -2.12 -51.29
C LYS A 222 -1.13 -2.33 -50.58
N ASN A 223 -1.05 -1.92 -49.30
CA ASN A 223 0.15 -2.06 -48.48
C ASN A 223 -0.17 -2.75 -47.14
N PRO A 224 0.42 -3.92 -46.83
CA PRO A 224 0.17 -4.61 -45.58
C PRO A 224 0.59 -3.80 -44.34
N ALA A 225 1.50 -2.84 -44.45
CA ALA A 225 1.90 -1.98 -43.33
C ALA A 225 0.74 -1.13 -42.78
N ASN A 226 -0.22 -0.76 -43.63
CA ASN A 226 -1.38 0.06 -43.26
C ASN A 226 -2.49 -0.72 -42.57
N ILE A 227 -2.40 -2.05 -42.54
CA ILE A 227 -3.37 -2.90 -41.84
C ILE A 227 -3.22 -2.72 -40.33
N GLN A 228 -4.29 -2.29 -39.69
CA GLN A 228 -4.41 -2.08 -38.25
C GLN A 228 -5.63 -2.81 -37.69
N ALA A 229 -5.56 -3.21 -36.42
CA ALA A 229 -6.66 -3.86 -35.72
C ALA A 229 -6.85 -3.24 -34.33
N SER A 230 -8.09 -2.90 -33.99
CA SER A 230 -8.45 -2.29 -32.71
C SER A 230 -9.80 -2.81 -32.22
N VAL A 231 -10.03 -2.80 -30.90
CA VAL A 231 -11.37 -3.03 -30.36
C VAL A 231 -12.25 -1.84 -30.74
N LEU A 232 -13.47 -2.11 -31.19
CA LEU A 232 -14.50 -1.08 -31.23
C LEU A 232 -14.91 -0.86 -29.78
N GLU A 233 -14.54 0.28 -29.20
CA GLU A 233 -15.07 0.66 -27.90
C GLU A 233 -16.59 0.55 -27.98
N GLU A 234 -17.17 -0.33 -27.16
CA GLU A 234 -18.61 -0.37 -27.01
C GLU A 234 -19.00 0.99 -26.44
N VAL A 235 -19.76 1.76 -27.23
CA VAL A 235 -20.56 2.85 -26.69
C VAL A 235 -21.49 2.19 -25.69
N PHE A 236 -21.09 2.17 -24.42
CA PHE A 236 -21.99 1.85 -23.32
C PHE A 236 -23.13 2.85 -23.43
N VAL A 237 -24.28 2.38 -23.90
CA VAL A 237 -25.53 3.13 -23.79
C VAL A 237 -25.82 3.20 -22.29
N GLU A 238 -25.87 4.43 -21.77
CA GLU A 238 -26.24 4.76 -20.38
C GLU A 238 -27.53 4.09 -19.91
#